data_AF-A0A2U3MTY9-F1
#
_entry.id   AF-A0A2U3MTY9-F1
#
_cell.length_a   1.000
_cell.length_b   1.000
_cell.length_c   1.000
_cell.angle_alpha   90.00
_cell.angle_beta   90.00
_cell.angle_gamma   90.00
#
_symmetry.space_group_name_H-M   'P 1'
#
loop_
_entity.id
_entity.type
_entity.pdbx_description
1 polymer ?
#
loop_
_entity_poly.entity_id
_entity_poly.type
_entity_poly.pdbx_seq_one_letter_code
_entity_poly.pdbx_strand_id
1 'polypeptide(L)'
;MTTVPAVYAESSSKQPQSYVFLQNAENQNGRHGEENVNFFELSKQQEQETRKQREANAVKMHENRVNTSHMSSFERSQYFLKNNDIQALQAEETDQQLKSLQKAKSRGAISEKDYQQQMMKQTKPSYGQKSTQPVLSIPVGE
;
A
#
# COMPACT_ATOMS: atom_id res chain seq x y z
N MET A 1 18.63 -52.69 -13.72
CA MET A 1 17.29 -52.47 -13.14
C MET A 1 17.40 -51.25 -12.24
N THR A 2 16.82 -50.13 -12.66
CA THR A 2 17.01 -48.81 -12.02
C THR A 2 15.69 -48.40 -11.37
N THR A 3 15.67 -48.33 -10.05
CA THR A 3 14.51 -47.97 -9.23
C THR A 3 14.46 -46.46 -9.01
N VAL A 4 13.31 -45.87 -9.32
CA VAL A 4 13.01 -44.44 -9.12
C VAL A 4 12.45 -44.24 -7.70
N PRO A 5 12.97 -43.31 -6.88
CA PRO A 5 12.28 -42.92 -5.66
C PRO A 5 11.19 -41.88 -5.98
N ALA A 6 9.95 -42.20 -5.60
CA ALA A 6 8.84 -41.26 -5.57
C ALA A 6 9.00 -40.28 -4.40
N VAL A 7 8.97 -38.98 -4.68
CA VAL A 7 8.95 -37.92 -3.66
C VAL A 7 7.50 -37.64 -3.30
N TYR A 8 7.10 -38.01 -2.08
CA TYR A 8 5.83 -37.58 -1.48
C TYR A 8 5.97 -36.12 -1.05
N ALA A 9 5.10 -35.25 -1.56
CA ALA A 9 4.93 -33.90 -1.04
C ALA A 9 4.02 -33.97 0.19
N GLU A 10 4.60 -33.90 1.39
CA GLU A 10 3.83 -33.69 2.61
C GLU A 10 3.23 -32.27 2.60
N SER A 11 1.92 -32.20 2.42
CA SER A 11 1.10 -31.02 2.65
C SER A 11 1.11 -30.66 4.14
N SER A 12 2.00 -29.75 4.55
CA SER A 12 2.01 -29.15 5.88
C SER A 12 1.39 -27.74 5.85
N SER A 13 0.08 -27.65 5.64
CA SER A 13 -0.68 -26.43 5.93
C SER A 13 -0.88 -26.29 7.44
N LYS A 14 0.19 -25.95 8.18
CA LYS A 14 0.08 -25.52 9.58
C LYS A 14 -0.10 -24.01 9.61
N GLN A 15 -1.35 -23.55 9.65
CA GLN A 15 -1.65 -22.17 10.04
C GLN A 15 -1.11 -21.93 11.46
N PRO A 16 -0.49 -20.77 11.76
CA PRO A 16 -0.11 -20.47 13.12
C PRO A 16 -1.39 -20.25 13.95
N GLN A 17 -1.66 -21.16 14.89
CA GLN A 17 -2.68 -20.91 15.91
C GLN A 17 -2.21 -19.75 16.80
N SER A 18 -2.91 -18.62 16.73
CA SER A 18 -2.71 -17.51 17.67
C SER A 18 -3.43 -17.84 18.97
N TYR A 19 -2.68 -18.15 20.02
CA TYR A 19 -3.23 -18.27 21.37
C TYR A 19 -3.44 -16.88 21.95
N VAL A 20 -4.68 -16.57 22.36
CA VAL A 20 -5.00 -15.38 23.16
C VAL A 20 -4.95 -15.80 24.62
N PHE A 21 -3.92 -15.37 25.34
CA PHE A 21 -3.86 -15.54 26.79
C PHE A 21 -4.66 -14.42 27.45
N LEU A 22 -5.82 -14.76 28.02
CA LEU A 22 -6.52 -13.90 28.97
C LEU A 22 -5.76 -13.94 30.29
N GLN A 23 -4.88 -12.96 30.48
CA GLN A 23 -4.17 -12.77 31.73
C GLN A 23 -5.13 -12.13 32.73
N ASN A 24 -5.88 -12.96 33.45
CA ASN A 24 -6.58 -12.55 34.66
C ASN A 24 -5.51 -12.32 35.75
N ALA A 25 -4.93 -11.13 35.77
CA ALA A 25 -4.08 -10.67 36.86
C ALA A 25 -4.96 -9.93 37.87
N GLU A 26 -5.20 -10.57 39.01
CA GLU A 26 -5.75 -9.93 40.20
C GLU A 26 -4.88 -8.72 40.61
N ASN A 27 -5.56 -7.60 40.88
CA ASN A 27 -5.17 -6.47 41.72
C ASN A 27 -3.72 -5.97 41.67
N GLN A 28 -3.48 -5.01 40.78
CA GLN A 28 -2.54 -3.92 41.06
C GLN A 28 -3.32 -2.61 41.22
N ASN A 29 -3.72 -2.33 42.46
CA ASN A 29 -4.09 -0.98 42.89
C ASN A 29 -2.86 -0.08 42.73
N GLY A 30 -2.85 0.77 41.71
CA GLY A 30 -1.75 1.70 41.46
C GLY A 30 -1.97 2.59 40.26
N ARG A 31 -2.77 3.65 40.44
CA ARG A 31 -2.97 4.79 39.52
C ARG A 31 -3.61 4.45 38.17
N HIS A 32 -4.94 4.29 38.18
CA HIS A 32 -5.75 4.58 37.01
C HIS A 32 -5.69 6.08 36.73
N GLY A 33 -4.81 6.49 35.82
CA GLY A 33 -5.09 7.68 35.01
C GLY A 33 -6.21 7.29 34.06
N GLU A 34 -7.43 7.74 34.34
CA GLU A 34 -8.53 7.67 33.38
C GLU A 34 -8.17 8.56 32.17
N GLU A 35 -7.43 8.01 31.22
CA GLU A 35 -7.23 8.65 29.91
C GLU A 35 -8.56 8.63 29.18
N ASN A 36 -9.36 9.68 29.39
CA ASN A 36 -10.54 9.96 28.60
C ASN A 36 -10.10 10.32 27.18
N VAL A 37 -10.06 9.33 26.29
CA VAL A 37 -9.77 9.51 24.87
C VAL A 37 -10.90 10.30 24.22
N ASN A 38 -10.65 11.57 23.88
CA ASN A 38 -11.60 12.38 23.14
C ASN A 38 -11.48 12.12 21.63
N PHE A 39 -12.35 11.26 21.10
CA PHE A 39 -12.40 10.92 19.68
C PHE A 39 -12.56 12.12 18.76
N PHE A 40 -13.25 13.18 19.21
CA PHE A 40 -13.44 14.39 18.41
C PHE A 40 -12.11 15.14 18.23
N GLU A 41 -11.34 15.32 19.30
CA GLU A 41 -10.02 15.95 19.21
C GLU A 41 -9.00 15.09 18.44
N LEU A 42 -9.03 13.76 18.61
CA LEU A 42 -8.22 12.85 17.80
C LEU A 42 -8.55 12.97 16.30
N SER A 43 -9.83 13.08 15.94
CA SER A 43 -10.23 13.22 14.53
C SER A 43 -9.70 14.52 13.92
N LYS A 44 -9.72 15.63 14.68
CA LYS A 44 -9.14 16.91 14.25
C LYS A 44 -7.63 16.82 14.07
N GLN A 45 -6.94 16.18 15.00
CA GLN A 45 -5.48 15.99 14.92
C GLN A 45 -5.12 15.17 13.67
N GLN A 46 -5.81 14.04 13.45
CA GLN A 46 -5.62 13.20 12.27
C GLN A 46 -5.88 13.97 10.97
N GLU A 47 -6.93 14.79 10.93
CA GLU A 47 -7.23 15.61 9.76
C GLU A 47 -6.11 16.63 9.50
N GLN A 48 -5.62 17.30 10.54
CA GLN A 48 -4.51 18.25 10.41
C GLN A 48 -3.22 17.58 9.93
N GLU A 49 -2.87 16.40 10.46
CA GLU A 49 -1.71 15.62 10.01
C GLU A 49 -1.86 15.21 8.54
N THR A 50 -3.04 14.76 8.14
CA THR A 50 -3.33 14.40 6.75
C THR A 50 -3.16 15.61 5.83
N ARG A 51 -3.62 16.79 6.25
CA ARG A 51 -3.45 18.04 5.50
C ARG A 51 -1.97 18.41 5.36
N LYS A 52 -1.20 18.38 6.46
CA LYS A 52 0.25 18.65 6.46
C LYS A 52 1.01 17.68 5.54
N GLN A 53 0.67 16.40 5.59
CA GLN A 53 1.28 15.39 4.73
C GLN A 53 0.98 15.66 3.25
N ARG A 54 -0.26 16.01 2.91
CA ARG A 54 -0.64 16.38 1.54
C ARG A 54 0.12 17.60 1.05
N GLU A 55 0.27 18.62 1.89
CA GLU A 55 1.02 19.83 1.56
C GLU A 55 2.50 19.52 1.31
N ALA A 56 3.15 18.78 2.21
CA ALA A 56 4.54 18.35 2.05
C ALA A 56 4.74 17.54 0.75
N ASN A 57 3.81 16.63 0.43
CA ASN A 57 3.84 15.87 -0.81
C ASN A 57 3.67 16.79 -2.04
N ALA A 58 2.78 17.78 -1.99
CA ALA A 58 2.57 18.71 -3.09
C ALA A 58 3.82 19.56 -3.38
N VAL A 59 4.48 20.05 -2.32
CA VAL A 59 5.76 20.77 -2.44
C VAL A 59 6.82 19.87 -3.08
N LYS A 60 6.99 18.65 -2.56
CA LYS A 60 7.94 17.68 -3.10
C LYS A 60 7.68 17.34 -4.57
N MET A 61 6.42 17.15 -4.95
CA MET A 61 6.02 16.92 -6.35
C MET A 61 6.38 18.12 -7.24
N HIS A 62 6.19 19.34 -6.75
CA HIS A 62 6.55 20.54 -7.49
C HIS A 62 8.07 20.64 -7.68
N GLU A 63 8.86 20.43 -6.63
CA GLU A 63 10.32 20.43 -6.68
C GLU A 63 10.84 19.38 -7.67
N ASN A 64 10.34 18.14 -7.56
CA ASN A 64 10.66 17.07 -8.49
C ASN A 64 10.39 17.49 -9.93
N ARG A 65 9.22 18.10 -10.21
CA ARG A 65 8.86 18.54 -11.56
C ARG A 65 9.81 19.61 -12.09
N VAL A 66 10.18 20.59 -11.28
CA VAL A 66 11.12 21.65 -11.67
C VAL A 66 12.48 21.05 -11.98
N ASN A 67 13.00 20.22 -11.08
CA ASN A 67 14.34 19.63 -11.17
C ASN A 67 14.48 18.60 -12.30
N THR A 68 13.39 17.96 -12.71
CA THR A 68 13.40 16.86 -13.69
C THR A 68 12.78 17.21 -15.04
N SER A 69 12.36 18.47 -15.24
CA SER A 69 11.64 18.94 -16.44
C SER A 69 12.38 18.69 -17.76
N HIS A 70 13.71 18.80 -17.75
CA HIS A 70 14.56 18.60 -18.92
C HIS A 70 15.24 17.22 -18.97
N MET A 71 14.95 16.36 -18.00
CA MET A 71 15.55 15.03 -17.91
C MET A 71 14.75 14.01 -18.73
N SER A 72 15.47 13.08 -19.37
CA SER A 72 14.89 11.88 -19.96
C SER A 72 14.26 10.98 -18.88
N SER A 73 13.35 10.10 -19.26
CA SER A 73 12.73 9.14 -18.34
C SER A 73 13.75 8.34 -17.51
N PHE A 74 14.86 7.93 -18.12
CA PHE A 74 15.93 7.23 -17.41
C PHE A 74 16.61 8.12 -16.36
N GLU A 75 16.98 9.35 -16.74
CA GLU A 75 17.60 10.30 -15.82
C GLU A 75 16.67 10.67 -14.66
N ARG A 76 15.35 10.80 -14.92
CA ARG A 76 14.35 11.02 -13.87
C ARG A 76 14.30 9.87 -12.88
N SER A 77 14.28 8.62 -13.35
CA SER A 77 14.33 7.45 -12.46
C SER A 77 15.60 7.45 -11.61
N GLN A 78 16.76 7.78 -12.19
CA GLN A 78 18.02 7.90 -11.44
C GLN A 78 17.97 9.03 -10.40
N TYR A 79 17.38 10.16 -10.73
CA TYR A 79 17.18 11.27 -9.80
C TYR A 79 16.29 10.85 -8.61
N PHE A 80 15.16 10.19 -8.86
CA PHE A 80 14.28 9.72 -7.78
C PHE A 80 14.94 8.66 -6.90
N LEU A 81 15.73 7.75 -7.48
CA LEU A 81 16.51 6.78 -6.70
C LEU A 81 17.54 7.46 -5.80
N LYS A 82 18.29 8.44 -6.32
CA LYS A 82 19.27 9.21 -5.54
C LYS A 82 18.62 9.98 -4.39
N ASN A 83 17.41 10.47 -4.60
CA ASN A 83 16.67 11.24 -3.61
C ASN A 83 15.80 10.38 -2.68
N ASN A 84 15.91 9.04 -2.78
CA ASN A 84 15.07 8.08 -2.04
C ASN A 84 13.56 8.35 -2.19
N ASP A 85 13.15 8.90 -3.34
CA ASP A 85 11.76 9.22 -3.61
C ASP A 85 11.04 8.07 -4.29
N ILE A 86 10.72 7.04 -3.48
CA ILE A 86 10.07 5.82 -3.96
C ILE A 86 8.69 6.11 -4.57
N GLN A 87 7.95 7.09 -4.03
CA GLN A 87 6.64 7.46 -4.55
C GLN A 87 6.74 8.07 -5.94
N ALA A 88 7.68 9.01 -6.15
CA ALA A 88 7.91 9.58 -7.47
C ALA A 88 8.44 8.56 -8.48
N LEU A 89 9.30 7.63 -8.03
CA LEU A 89 9.81 6.54 -8.86
C LEU A 89 8.68 5.61 -9.35
N GLN A 90 7.79 5.21 -8.45
CA GLN A 90 6.62 4.39 -8.79
C GLN A 90 5.69 5.13 -9.75
N ALA A 91 5.45 6.43 -9.52
CA ALA A 91 4.65 7.24 -10.43
C ALA A 91 5.25 7.30 -11.84
N GLU A 92 6.57 7.51 -11.96
CA GLU A 92 7.27 7.49 -13.26
C GLU A 92 7.18 6.11 -13.94
N GLU A 93 7.32 5.01 -13.19
CA GLU A 93 7.15 3.67 -13.74
C GLU A 93 5.73 3.47 -14.30
N THR A 94 4.71 3.85 -13.54
CA THR A 94 3.31 3.73 -14.00
C THR A 94 3.02 4.57 -15.24
N ASP A 95 3.57 5.78 -15.31
CA ASP A 95 3.42 6.66 -16.48
C ASP A 95 4.11 6.08 -17.72
N GLN A 96 5.32 5.49 -17.57
CA GLN A 96 6.01 4.81 -18.65
C GLN A 96 5.22 3.60 -19.17
N GLN A 97 4.68 2.79 -18.26
CA GLN A 97 3.84 1.65 -18.61
C GLN A 97 2.59 2.13 -19.38
N LEU A 98 1.90 3.16 -18.90
CA LEU A 98 0.72 3.72 -19.57
C LEU A 98 1.04 4.23 -20.98
N LYS A 99 2.13 4.98 -21.13
CA LYS A 99 2.60 5.48 -22.44
C LYS A 99 2.95 4.33 -23.40
N SER A 100 3.53 3.26 -22.89
CA SER A 100 3.85 2.07 -23.70
C SER A 100 2.58 1.35 -24.20
N LEU A 101 1.56 1.22 -23.35
CA LEU A 101 0.24 0.68 -23.74
C LEU A 101 -0.43 1.54 -24.80
N GLN A 102 -0.43 2.86 -24.62
CA GLN A 102 -1.02 3.78 -25.58
C GLN A 102 -0.30 3.68 -26.94
N LYS A 103 1.03 3.58 -26.94
CA LYS A 103 1.81 3.38 -28.17
C LYS A 103 1.49 2.03 -28.83
N ALA A 104 1.40 0.94 -28.07
CA ALA A 104 1.05 -0.38 -28.59
C ALA A 104 -0.33 -0.36 -29.26
N LYS A 105 -1.32 0.26 -28.61
CA LYS A 105 -2.66 0.48 -29.20
C LYS A 105 -2.58 1.28 -30.48
N SER A 106 -1.89 2.42 -30.47
CA SER A 106 -1.79 3.31 -31.65
C SER A 106 -1.14 2.64 -32.86
N ARG A 107 -0.25 1.66 -32.63
CA ARG A 107 0.43 0.87 -33.66
C ARG A 107 -0.37 -0.35 -34.11
N GLY A 108 -1.55 -0.60 -33.52
CA GLY A 108 -2.34 -1.80 -33.77
C GLY A 108 -1.72 -3.09 -33.21
N ALA A 109 -0.71 -2.99 -32.33
CA ALA A 109 -0.05 -4.15 -31.75
C ALA A 109 -0.91 -4.87 -30.69
N ILE A 110 -1.93 -4.19 -30.15
CA ILE A 110 -2.91 -4.74 -29.22
C ILE A 110 -4.32 -4.33 -29.65
N SER A 111 -5.31 -5.17 -29.34
CA SER A 111 -6.71 -4.85 -29.59
C SER A 111 -7.24 -3.80 -28.60
N GLU A 112 -8.34 -3.12 -28.95
CA GLU A 112 -9.02 -2.20 -28.02
C GLU A 112 -9.42 -2.92 -26.73
N LYS A 113 -9.92 -4.16 -26.83
CA LYS A 113 -10.32 -4.96 -25.68
C LYS A 113 -9.14 -5.22 -24.75
N ASP A 114 -7.99 -5.59 -25.30
CA ASP A 114 -6.79 -5.87 -24.51
C ASP A 114 -6.24 -4.60 -23.87
N TYR A 115 -6.27 -3.48 -24.60
CA TYR A 115 -5.92 -2.16 -24.06
C TYR A 115 -6.77 -1.81 -22.83
N GLN A 116 -8.11 -1.93 -22.94
CA GLN A 116 -9.01 -1.62 -21.83
C GLN A 116 -8.77 -2.53 -20.61
N GLN A 117 -8.52 -3.82 -20.82
CA GLN A 117 -8.18 -4.74 -19.72
C GLN A 117 -6.87 -4.36 -19.02
N GLN A 118 -5.85 -3.95 -19.78
CA GLN A 118 -4.55 -3.56 -19.22
C GLN A 118 -4.63 -2.21 -18.50
N MET A 119 -5.40 -1.25 -19.03
CA MET A 119 -5.73 0.01 -18.36
C MET A 119 -6.37 -0.25 -17.00
N MET A 120 -7.37 -1.12 -16.93
CA MET A 120 -8.04 -1.48 -15.67
C MET A 120 -7.11 -2.13 -14.65
N LYS A 121 -6.06 -2.83 -15.08
CA LYS A 121 -5.06 -3.40 -14.16
C LYS A 121 -4.15 -2.33 -13.57
N GLN A 122 -3.80 -1.30 -14.36
CA GLN A 122 -2.96 -0.19 -13.90
C GLN A 122 -3.71 0.81 -13.04
N THR A 123 -5.02 1.01 -13.28
CA THR A 123 -5.85 1.95 -12.50
C THR A 123 -6.39 1.37 -11.20
N LYS A 124 -6.18 0.08 -10.91
CA LYS A 124 -6.56 -0.47 -9.60
C LYS A 124 -5.66 0.20 -8.56
N PRO A 125 -6.20 1.03 -7.65
CA PRO A 125 -5.42 1.44 -6.51
C PRO A 125 -4.96 0.17 -5.80
N SER A 126 -3.66 0.07 -5.54
CA SER A 126 -3.16 -0.88 -4.56
C SER A 126 -3.78 -0.45 -3.23
N TYR A 127 -4.92 -1.05 -2.87
CA TYR A 127 -5.46 -1.02 -1.52
C TYR A 127 -4.54 -1.88 -0.63
N GLY A 128 -3.28 -1.47 -0.54
CA GLY A 128 -2.27 -1.98 0.38
C GLY A 128 -2.23 -1.19 1.67
N GLN A 129 -3.16 -0.25 1.89
CA GLN A 129 -3.49 0.18 3.24
C GLN A 129 -4.52 -0.82 3.77
N LYS A 130 -4.04 -1.83 4.50
CA LYS A 130 -4.88 -2.58 5.43
C LYS A 130 -5.56 -1.53 6.30
N SER A 131 -6.83 -1.25 6.06
CA SER A 131 -7.63 -0.52 7.01
C SER A 131 -7.74 -1.41 8.24
N THR A 132 -6.90 -1.16 9.24
CA THR A 132 -7.11 -1.59 10.63
C THR A 132 -8.25 -0.76 11.22
N GLN A 133 -9.39 -0.71 10.54
CA GLN A 133 -10.63 -0.23 11.12
C GLN A 133 -11.16 -1.43 11.92
N PRO A 134 -11.19 -1.38 13.26
CA PRO A 134 -11.83 -2.42 14.05
C PRO A 134 -13.31 -2.43 13.70
N VAL A 135 -13.77 -3.50 13.07
CA VAL A 135 -15.20 -3.75 12.89
C VAL A 135 -15.76 -4.06 14.28
N LEU A 136 -16.47 -3.11 14.86
CA LEU A 136 -17.12 -3.27 16.16
C LEU A 136 -18.36 -4.16 16.00
N SER A 137 -18.15 -5.47 15.99
CA SER A 137 -19.25 -6.43 16.06
C SER A 137 -19.70 -6.55 17.51
N ILE A 138 -20.74 -5.81 17.91
CA ILE A 138 -21.38 -5.98 19.21
C ILE A 138 -22.32 -7.20 19.07
N PRO A 139 -22.10 -8.30 19.82
CA PRO A 139 -23.07 -9.40 19.83
C PRO A 139 -24.35 -8.92 20.51
N VAL A 140 -25.47 -9.03 19.80
CA VAL A 140 -26.81 -8.92 20.39
C VAL A 140 -27.07 -10.28 21.07
N GLY A 141 -27.08 -10.30 22.40
CA GLY A 141 -27.48 -11.48 23.16
C GLY A 141 -28.99 -11.70 23.06
N GLU A 142 -29.40 -12.97 22.96
CA GLU A 142 -30.77 -13.42 23.27
C GLU A 142 -30.97 -13.52 24.78
#